data_AF-M5FMK1-F1
#
_entry.id   AF-M5FMK1-F1
#
_cell.length_a   1.000
_cell.length_b   1.000
_cell.length_c   1.000
_cell.angle_alpha   90.00
_cell.angle_beta   90.00
_cell.angle_gamma   90.00
#
_symmetry.space_group_name_H-M   'P 1'
#
loop_
_entity.id
_entity.type
_entity.pdbx_description
1 polymer ?
#
loop_
_entity_poly.entity_id
_entity_poly.type
_entity_poly.pdbx_seq_one_letter_code
_entity_poly.pdbx_strand_id
1 'polypeptide(L)'
;MTRASAVTFHRTHEGHLAAQLDGHAMIALPARDGRISVWSAFVIDRPPPQWVQDDFFIVGTRVADEDEFRAYATEFAAHLAEQKMLPRSEIRSGRSTPWGMADSSIGTASV
;
A
#
# COMPACT_ATOMS: atom_id res chain seq x y z
N MET A 1 -16.37 8.05 -16.66
CA MET A 1 -16.84 8.10 -15.25
C MET A 1 -15.63 7.84 -14.37
N THR A 2 -15.03 8.90 -13.83
CA THR A 2 -13.87 8.81 -12.92
C THR A 2 -14.37 8.15 -11.65
N ARG A 3 -13.96 6.91 -11.41
CA ARG A 3 -14.40 6.15 -10.24
C ARG A 3 -13.77 6.83 -9.03
N ALA A 4 -14.56 7.57 -8.26
CA ALA A 4 -14.16 8.04 -6.94
C ALA A 4 -13.59 6.83 -6.20
N SER A 5 -12.36 6.96 -5.68
CA SER A 5 -11.66 5.92 -4.94
C SER A 5 -12.46 5.54 -3.70
N ALA A 6 -13.40 4.62 -3.86
CA ALA A 6 -14.29 4.19 -2.81
C ALA A 6 -13.50 3.30 -1.86
N VAL A 7 -13.12 3.85 -0.71
CA VAL A 7 -12.64 3.06 0.42
C VAL A 7 -13.81 2.21 0.93
N THR A 8 -13.62 0.90 0.99
CA THR A 8 -14.62 -0.03 1.54
C THR A 8 -14.10 -0.59 2.85
N PHE A 9 -14.83 -0.35 3.92
CA PHE A 9 -14.49 -0.86 5.24
C PHE A 9 -15.10 -2.26 5.45
N HIS A 10 -14.28 -3.16 5.95
CA HIS A 10 -14.62 -4.54 6.27
C HIS A 10 -14.18 -4.87 7.68
N ARG A 11 -14.73 -5.95 8.23
CA ARG A 11 -14.28 -6.51 9.51
C ARG A 11 -13.72 -7.90 9.25
N THR A 12 -12.52 -8.16 9.74
CA THR A 12 -11.90 -9.49 9.67
C THR A 12 -12.57 -10.44 10.66
N HIS A 13 -12.38 -11.75 10.49
CA HIS A 13 -12.88 -12.76 11.43
C HIS A 13 -12.39 -12.55 12.88
N GLU A 14 -11.18 -12.02 13.01
CA GLU A 14 -10.55 -11.67 14.29
C GLU A 14 -11.16 -10.40 14.92
N GLY A 15 -12.11 -9.75 14.25
CA GLY A 15 -12.78 -8.55 14.74
C GLY A 15 -12.06 -7.23 14.41
N HIS A 16 -10.92 -7.29 13.72
CA HIS A 16 -10.13 -6.12 13.32
C HIS A 16 -10.76 -5.37 12.14
N LEU A 17 -10.66 -4.05 12.18
CA LEU A 17 -11.13 -3.18 11.12
C LEU A 17 -10.15 -3.23 9.93
N ALA A 18 -10.67 -3.52 8.74
CA ALA A 18 -9.91 -3.55 7.50
C ALA A 18 -10.49 -2.54 6.51
N ALA A 19 -9.64 -1.93 5.69
CA ALA A 19 -10.02 -1.03 4.62
C ALA A 19 -9.47 -1.57 3.30
N GLN A 20 -10.37 -1.82 2.35
CA GLN A 20 -10.02 -2.12 0.96
C GLN A 20 -10.08 -0.84 0.14
N LEU A 21 -8.99 -0.55 -0.56
CA LEU A 21 -8.85 0.53 -1.52
C LEU A 21 -8.59 -0.08 -2.90
N ASP A 22 -8.79 0.69 -3.96
CA ASP A 22 -8.68 0.23 -5.36
C ASP A 22 -7.24 -0.23 -5.69
N GLY A 23 -6.92 -1.50 -5.38
CA GLY A 23 -5.60 -2.10 -5.52
C GLY A 23 -4.73 -2.10 -4.24
N HIS A 24 -5.27 -1.70 -3.10
CA HIS A 24 -4.52 -1.63 -1.84
C HIS A 24 -5.38 -2.12 -0.67
N ALA A 25 -4.77 -2.78 0.31
CA ALA A 25 -5.45 -3.27 1.50
C ALA A 25 -4.77 -2.70 2.74
N MET A 26 -5.56 -2.34 3.74
CA MET A 26 -5.07 -1.91 5.05
C MET A 26 -5.83 -2.59 6.17
N ILE A 27 -5.16 -2.87 7.28
CA ILE A 27 -5.74 -3.42 8.49
C ILE A 27 -5.31 -2.60 9.70
N ALA A 28 -6.26 -2.38 10.61
CA ALA A 28 -6.06 -1.77 11.90
C ALA A 28 -5.92 -2.87 12.95
N LEU A 29 -4.72 -3.03 13.51
CA LEU A 29 -4.43 -4.02 14.53
C LEU A 29 -4.19 -3.34 15.88
N PRO A 30 -4.87 -3.76 16.96
CA PRO A 30 -4.59 -3.24 18.29
C PRO A 30 -3.16 -3.64 18.69
N ALA A 31 -2.33 -2.63 18.96
CA ALA A 31 -1.00 -2.81 19.50
C ALA A 31 -1.06 -3.09 21.00
N ARG A 32 -0.01 -3.72 21.54
CA ARG A 32 0.12 -4.00 22.99
C ARG A 32 0.07 -2.74 23.85
N ASP A 33 0.45 -1.59 23.28
CA ASP A 33 0.43 -0.28 23.93
C ASP A 33 -0.98 0.39 23.96
N GLY A 34 -2.03 -0.32 23.53
CA GLY A 34 -3.40 0.21 23.48
C GLY A 34 -3.68 1.16 22.32
N ARG A 35 -2.68 1.43 21.46
CA ARG A 35 -2.83 2.17 20.19
C ARG A 35 -3.17 1.22 19.05
N ILE A 36 -3.66 1.75 17.94
CA ILE A 36 -3.91 0.97 16.73
C ILE A 36 -2.70 1.09 15.80
N SER A 37 -2.11 -0.02 15.40
CA SER A 37 -1.10 -0.05 14.36
C SER A 37 -1.78 -0.27 13.01
N VAL A 38 -1.52 0.61 12.06
CA VAL A 38 -1.96 0.46 10.68
C VAL A 38 -0.94 -0.38 9.95
N TRP A 39 -1.40 -1.44 9.30
CA TRP A 39 -0.58 -2.25 8.40
C TRP A 39 -1.20 -2.22 7.02
N SER A 40 -0.36 -2.12 5.99
CA SER A 40 -0.79 -2.08 4.61
C SER A 40 -0.19 -3.21 3.77
N ALA A 41 -0.88 -3.54 2.70
CA ALA A 41 -0.52 -4.58 1.76
C ALA A 41 -0.98 -4.17 0.34
N PHE A 42 -0.25 -4.63 -0.66
CA PHE A 42 -0.72 -4.59 -2.04
C PHE A 42 -1.66 -5.77 -2.31
N VAL A 43 -2.61 -5.61 -3.24
CA VAL A 43 -3.68 -6.55 -3.63
C VAL A 43 -3.57 -7.95 -3.01
N ILE A 44 -4.44 -8.23 -2.03
CA ILE A 44 -4.63 -9.56 -1.47
C ILE A 44 -5.79 -10.23 -2.23
N ASP A 45 -5.53 -11.39 -2.85
CA ASP A 45 -6.53 -12.13 -3.65
C ASP A 45 -7.66 -12.72 -2.79
N ARG A 46 -7.42 -12.89 -1.49
CA ARG A 46 -8.38 -13.40 -0.51
C ARG A 46 -9.47 -12.36 -0.19
N PRO A 47 -10.69 -12.79 0.17
CA PRO A 47 -11.73 -11.87 0.59
C PRO A 47 -11.39 -11.23 1.96
N PRO A 48 -11.77 -9.96 2.19
CA PRO A 48 -11.49 -9.22 3.43
C PRO A 48 -11.72 -9.95 4.76
N PRO A 49 -12.79 -10.76 4.95
CA PRO A 49 -12.99 -11.50 6.20
C PRO A 49 -11.90 -12.55 6.50
N GLN A 50 -11.15 -13.01 5.50
CA GLN A 50 -10.09 -14.02 5.61
C GLN A 50 -8.69 -13.40 5.72
N TRP A 51 -8.56 -12.08 5.72
CA TRP A 51 -7.26 -11.42 5.84
C TRP A 51 -6.69 -11.64 7.23
N VAL A 52 -5.44 -12.11 7.27
CA VAL A 52 -4.67 -12.26 8.50
C VAL A 52 -3.57 -11.22 8.57
N GLN A 53 -3.07 -10.92 9.78
CA GLN A 53 -1.96 -9.97 9.98
C GLN A 53 -0.73 -10.31 9.11
N ASP A 54 -0.47 -11.59 8.85
CA ASP A 54 0.69 -12.06 8.07
C ASP A 54 0.62 -11.66 6.58
N ASP A 55 -0.59 -11.43 6.04
CA ASP A 55 -0.75 -10.94 4.68
C ASP A 55 -0.31 -9.46 4.54
N PHE A 56 -0.08 -8.76 5.66
CA PHE A 56 0.36 -7.37 5.69
C PHE A 56 1.84 -7.26 6.07
N PHE A 57 2.64 -6.84 5.11
CA PHE A 57 4.10 -6.73 5.26
C PHE A 57 4.59 -5.28 5.35
N ILE A 58 3.74 -4.30 5.07
CA ILE A 58 4.10 -2.88 5.14
C ILE A 58 3.59 -2.33 6.46
N VAL A 59 4.51 -1.96 7.34
CA VAL A 59 4.17 -1.29 8.60
C VAL A 59 3.81 0.15 8.29
N GLY A 60 2.55 0.51 8.52
CA GLY A 60 2.04 1.86 8.42
C GLY A 60 2.21 2.65 9.73
N THR A 61 1.51 3.78 9.82
CA THR A 61 1.55 4.61 11.02
C THR A 61 0.79 3.98 12.19
N ARG A 62 1.04 4.47 13.41
CA ARG A 62 0.23 4.14 14.59
C ARG A 62 -0.78 5.27 14.78
N VAL A 63 -2.05 4.92 14.92
CA VAL A 63 -3.17 5.85 15.16
C VAL A 63 -3.74 5.63 16.57
N ALA A 64 -4.34 6.67 17.13
CA ALA A 64 -4.90 6.60 18.47
C ALA A 64 -6.16 5.72 18.51
N ASP A 65 -7.02 5.84 17.49
CA ASP A 65 -8.37 5.28 17.50
C ASP A 65 -8.84 4.80 16.11
N GLU A 66 -9.94 4.05 16.07
CA GLU A 66 -10.54 3.56 14.82
C GLU A 66 -11.02 4.71 13.91
N ASP A 67 -11.35 5.87 14.48
CA ASP A 67 -11.79 7.05 13.71
C ASP A 67 -10.61 7.69 12.97
N GLU A 68 -9.46 7.85 13.63
CA GLU A 68 -8.22 8.29 12.97
C GLU A 68 -7.78 7.30 11.88
N PHE A 69 -8.00 6.00 12.09
CA PHE A 69 -7.75 5.01 11.03
C PHE A 69 -8.64 5.23 9.80
N ARG A 70 -9.94 5.51 10.00
CA ARG A 70 -10.87 5.77 8.87
C ARG A 70 -10.52 7.05 8.14
N ALA A 71 -10.14 8.10 8.86
CA ALA A 71 -9.64 9.35 8.27
C ALA A 71 -8.36 9.07 7.46
N TYR A 72 -7.38 8.40 8.06
CA TYR A 72 -6.14 8.02 7.37
C TYR A 72 -6.39 7.19 6.10
N ALA A 73 -7.31 6.22 6.16
CA ALA A 73 -7.66 5.40 5.02
C ALA A 73 -8.35 6.18 3.90
N THR A 74 -9.19 7.14 4.26
CA THR A 74 -9.86 8.02 3.29
C THR A 74 -8.86 8.96 2.62
N GLU A 75 -7.97 9.57 3.38
CA GLU A 75 -6.89 10.43 2.86
C GLU A 75 -5.94 9.63 1.95
N PHE A 76 -5.58 8.41 2.35
CA PHE A 76 -4.76 7.53 1.52
C PHE A 76 -5.47 7.12 0.23
N ALA A 77 -6.79 6.88 0.27
CA ALA A 77 -7.60 6.63 -0.91
C ALA A 77 -7.58 7.81 -1.90
N ALA A 78 -7.72 9.03 -1.36
CA ALA A 78 -7.64 10.26 -2.14
C ALA A 78 -6.26 10.42 -2.77
N HIS A 79 -5.19 10.21 -1.99
CA HIS A 79 -3.82 10.28 -2.49
C HIS A 79 -3.53 9.26 -3.61
N LEU A 80 -4.02 8.02 -3.48
CA LEU A 80 -3.95 7.02 -4.55
C LEU A 80 -4.77 7.43 -5.78
N ALA A 81 -5.94 8.05 -5.58
CA ALA A 81 -6.77 8.58 -6.65
C ALA A 81 -6.00 9.66 -7.43
N GLU A 82 -5.40 10.61 -6.71
CA GLU A 82 -4.59 11.68 -7.27
C GLU A 82 -3.44 11.09 -8.08
N GLN A 83 -2.68 10.13 -7.52
CA GLN A 83 -1.61 9.44 -8.25
C GLN A 83 -2.09 8.74 -9.52
N LYS A 84 -3.30 8.15 -9.54
CA LYS A 84 -3.90 7.54 -10.74
C LYS A 84 -4.41 8.57 -11.75
N MET A 85 -4.83 9.74 -11.27
CA MET A 85 -5.33 10.85 -12.08
C MET A 85 -4.20 11.71 -12.64
N LEU A 86 -2.99 11.65 -12.07
CA LEU A 86 -1.80 12.13 -12.77
C LEU A 86 -1.66 11.28 -14.04
N PRO A 87 -1.87 11.85 -15.25
CA PRO A 87 -1.51 11.13 -16.46
C PRO A 87 -0.05 10.74 -16.28
N ARG A 88 0.26 9.46 -16.44
CA ARG A 88 1.62 8.94 -16.42
C ARG A 88 2.35 9.52 -17.64
N SER A 89 2.70 10.80 -17.59
CA SER A 89 3.83 11.32 -18.30
C SER A 89 5.04 10.76 -17.55
N GLU A 90 5.36 9.51 -17.88
CA GLU A 90 6.77 9.17 -18.00
C GLU A 90 7.34 10.20 -18.98
N ILE A 91 7.75 11.36 -18.45
CA ILE A 91 8.79 12.12 -19.08
C ILE A 91 9.94 11.12 -19.06
N ARG A 92 10.11 10.39 -20.18
CA ARG A 92 11.39 9.82 -20.56
C ARG A 92 12.32 11.01 -20.54
N SER A 93 12.89 11.27 -19.37
CA SER A 93 14.00 12.15 -19.22
C SER A 93 15.11 11.43 -19.97
N GLY A 94 15.23 11.73 -21.27
CA GLY A 94 16.33 11.33 -22.13
C GLY A 94 17.65 11.98 -21.72
N ARG A 95 17.81 12.25 -20.42
CA ARG A 95 19.00 12.79 -19.80
C ARG A 95 19.47 11.71 -18.84
N SER A 96 20.54 11.04 -19.26
CA SER A 96 21.36 10.12 -18.49
C SER A 96 21.43 10.57 -17.03
N THR A 97 20.61 9.98 -16.17
CA THR A 97 20.82 10.05 -14.74
C THR A 97 22.04 9.18 -14.43
N PRO A 98 22.95 9.61 -13.56
CA PRO A 98 24.23 8.95 -13.29
C PRO A 98 24.10 7.60 -12.55
N TRP A 99 22.89 7.07 -12.43
CA TRP A 99 22.61 5.75 -11.89
C TRP A 99 22.70 4.75 -13.05
N GLY A 100 23.94 4.45 -13.42
CA GLY A 100 24.36 3.87 -14.71
C GLY A 100 23.70 2.55 -15.14
N MET A 101 23.95 2.22 -16.41
CA MET A 101 23.77 0.85 -16.93
C MET A 101 24.49 -0.11 -15.99
N ALA A 102 23.81 -1.18 -15.58
CA ALA A 102 24.47 -2.31 -14.95
C ALA A 102 25.49 -2.87 -15.96
N ASP A 103 26.75 -2.48 -15.80
CA ASP A 103 27.88 -3.02 -16.54
C ASP A 103 28.00 -4.50 -16.16
N SER A 104 27.52 -5.38 -17.04
CA SER A 104 27.72 -6.82 -16.91
C SER A 104 29.10 -7.17 -17.47
N SER A 105 30.13 -6.73 -16.76
CA SER A 105 31.47 -7.30 -16.90
C SER A 105 31.54 -8.56 -16.01
N ILE A 106 31.34 -9.72 -16.63
CA ILE A 106 31.95 -10.95 -16.13
C ILE A 106 32.90 -11.49 -17.20
N GLY A 107 34.17 -11.13 -17.04
CA GLY A 107 35.25 -11.76 -17.78
C GLY A 107 35.39 -13.22 -17.37
N THR A 108 35.48 -14.11 -18.35
CA THR A 108 36.31 -15.31 -18.23
C THR A 108 37.10 -15.44 -19.52
N ALA A 109 38.41 -15.22 -19.37
CA ALA A 109 39.42 -15.60 -20.34
C ALA A 109 39.71 -17.10 -20.23
N SER A 110 40.49 -17.59 -21.20
CA SER A 110 41.05 -18.95 -21.38
C SER A 110 40.19 -19.83 -22.30
N VAL A 111 40.70 -20.40 -23.40
CA VAL A 111 42.06 -20.74 -23.83
C VAL A 111 42.13 -20.74 -25.37
#